data_AF-A0A979GU30-F1
#
_entry.id   AF-A0A979GU30-F1
#
_cell.length_a   1.000
_cell.length_b   1.000
_cell.length_c   1.000
_cell.angle_alpha   90.00
_cell.angle_beta   90.00
_cell.angle_gamma   90.00
#
_symmetry.space_group_name_H-M   'P 1'
#
loop_
_entity.id
_entity.type
_entity.pdbx_description
1 polymer ?
#
loop_
_entity_poly.entity_id
_entity_poly.type
_entity_poly.pdbx_seq_one_letter_code
_entity_poly.pdbx_strand_id
1 'polypeptide(L)'
;MSNTNTTPFNPDVQNTSNDALIVAALERVGESFRVMLWEQAKEHGLSPIQIQSLIFLHTHDESMATVTYLSREFNVTKATISDVIKVLVEKKLVVKKDNPADSRAQVLKLTAAGKRIAESAGGFANTLLKYVSQLPDTQKAGLKIVLLNLIFQLHNEQIITMQRMCFTCTHYSGSGNKHFCNLLRIPLVADTLRLDCPEHEQKKAG
;
A
#
# COMPACT_ATOMS: atom_id res chain seq x y z
N MET A 1 33.70 -0.19 13.50
CA MET A 1 33.04 -1.30 14.21
C MET A 1 31.72 -0.76 14.75
N SER A 2 30.63 -0.96 14.00
CA SER A 2 29.32 -0.43 14.38
C SER A 2 28.78 -1.21 15.57
N ASN A 3 28.38 -0.49 16.62
CA ASN A 3 27.94 -1.04 17.90
C ASN A 3 26.61 -1.80 17.70
N THR A 4 26.67 -3.11 17.46
CA THR A 4 25.51 -4.02 17.31
C THR A 4 24.61 -4.06 18.54
N ASN A 5 25.01 -3.39 19.64
CA ASN A 5 24.24 -3.24 20.88
C ASN A 5 23.10 -2.22 20.83
N THR A 6 22.82 -1.56 19.69
CA THR A 6 21.77 -0.52 19.60
C THR A 6 20.74 -0.76 18.49
N THR A 7 20.86 -1.85 17.72
CA THR A 7 19.88 -2.16 16.67
C THR A 7 18.54 -2.58 17.28
N PRO A 8 17.39 -2.11 16.75
CA PRO A 8 16.08 -2.57 17.21
C PRO A 8 15.84 -4.06 16.94
N PHE A 9 16.67 -4.69 16.11
CA PHE A 9 16.59 -6.12 15.79
C PHE A 9 17.39 -7.02 16.74
N ASN A 10 18.06 -6.47 17.77
CA ASN A 10 18.74 -7.26 18.79
C ASN A 10 17.72 -7.69 19.87
N PRO A 11 17.54 -8.99 20.14
CA PRO A 11 16.60 -9.48 21.16
C PRO A 11 16.82 -8.89 22.56
N ASP A 12 18.08 -8.65 22.97
CA ASP A 12 18.37 -8.07 24.29
C ASP A 12 17.87 -6.62 24.40
N VAL A 13 17.95 -5.87 23.30
CA VAL A 13 17.40 -4.51 23.21
C VAL A 13 15.87 -4.55 23.16
N GLN A 14 15.28 -5.49 22.43
CA GLN A 14 13.82 -5.68 22.38
C GLN A 14 13.25 -6.02 23.76
N ASN A 15 13.95 -6.83 24.56
CA ASN A 15 13.51 -7.23 25.89
C ASN A 15 13.56 -6.10 26.93
N THR A 16 14.23 -4.99 26.61
CA THR A 16 14.46 -3.87 27.53
C THR A 16 13.92 -2.53 26.99
N SER A 17 13.50 -2.45 25.73
CA SER A 17 12.96 -1.26 25.09
C SER A 17 11.68 -1.57 24.30
N ASN A 18 10.57 -0.96 24.72
CA ASN A 18 9.29 -1.05 24.01
C ASN A 18 9.40 -0.53 22.57
N ASP A 19 10.19 0.52 22.33
CA ASP A 19 10.34 1.13 21.00
C ASP A 19 11.02 0.15 20.04
N ALA A 20 12.12 -0.49 20.50
CA ALA A 20 12.82 -1.51 19.72
C ALA A 20 11.93 -2.72 19.42
N LEU A 21 11.17 -3.17 20.42
CA LEU A 21 10.20 -4.25 20.27
C LEU A 21 9.12 -3.91 19.24
N ILE A 22 8.56 -2.69 19.27
CA ILE A 22 7.53 -2.25 18.32
C ILE A 22 8.09 -2.24 16.89
N VAL A 23 9.31 -1.71 16.68
CA VAL A 23 9.95 -1.70 15.35
C VAL A 23 10.17 -3.12 14.84
N ALA A 24 10.69 -4.02 15.68
CA ALA A 24 10.88 -5.42 15.32
C ALA A 24 9.55 -6.14 15.03
N ALA A 25 8.50 -5.85 15.81
CA ALA A 25 7.17 -6.41 15.60
C ALA A 25 6.55 -5.95 14.27
N LEU A 26 6.72 -4.67 13.91
CA LEU A 26 6.28 -4.15 12.61
C LEU A 26 7.00 -4.85 11.44
N GLU A 27 8.31 -5.11 11.56
CA GLU A 27 9.04 -5.92 10.57
C GLU A 27 8.46 -7.33 10.46
N ARG A 28 8.20 -8.01 11.58
CA ARG A 28 7.62 -9.37 11.58
C ARG A 28 6.25 -9.42 10.93
N VAL A 29 5.42 -8.39 11.17
CA VAL A 29 4.13 -8.25 10.48
C VAL A 29 4.35 -8.01 8.99
N GLY A 30 5.29 -7.14 8.59
CA GLY A 30 5.68 -6.93 7.20
C GLY A 30 6.12 -8.21 6.49
N GLU A 31 6.93 -9.03 7.17
CA GLU A 31 7.40 -10.31 6.67
C GLU A 31 6.24 -11.29 6.43
N SER A 32 5.20 -11.28 7.29
CA SER A 32 4.02 -12.14 7.09
C SER A 32 3.31 -11.84 5.77
N PHE A 33 3.22 -10.58 5.36
CA PHE A 33 2.66 -10.21 4.04
C PHE A 33 3.53 -10.75 2.91
N ARG A 34 4.86 -10.70 3.06
CA ARG A 34 5.80 -11.24 2.06
C ARG A 34 5.59 -12.74 1.88
N VAL A 35 5.47 -13.49 2.97
CA VAL A 35 5.24 -14.94 2.95
C VAL A 35 3.90 -15.27 2.28
N MET A 36 2.80 -14.66 2.72
CA MET A 36 1.46 -14.91 2.15
C MET A 36 1.39 -14.56 0.66
N LEU A 37 2.05 -13.47 0.24
CA LEU A 37 2.09 -13.08 -1.17
C LEU A 37 2.95 -14.03 -2.02
N TRP A 38 4.05 -14.55 -1.46
CA TRP A 38 4.89 -15.56 -2.12
C TRP A 38 4.15 -16.87 -2.37
N GLU A 39 3.28 -17.29 -1.46
CA GLU A 39 2.45 -18.48 -1.66
C GLU A 39 1.51 -18.31 -2.86
N GLN A 40 0.85 -17.16 -2.97
CA GLN A 40 0.00 -16.84 -4.13
C GLN A 40 0.79 -16.73 -5.44
N ALA A 41 1.99 -16.15 -5.38
CA ALA A 41 2.89 -16.07 -6.51
C ALA A 41 3.26 -17.48 -7.03
N LYS A 42 3.60 -18.40 -6.12
CA LYS A 42 3.91 -19.79 -6.44
C LYS A 42 2.71 -20.53 -7.04
N GLU A 43 1.53 -20.38 -6.42
CA GLU A 43 0.29 -21.01 -6.88
C GLU A 43 -0.04 -20.67 -8.33
N HIS A 44 0.20 -19.42 -8.74
CA HIS A 44 -0.12 -18.93 -10.09
C HIS A 44 1.08 -18.91 -11.06
N GLY A 45 2.27 -19.36 -10.66
CA GLY A 45 3.47 -19.31 -11.50
C GLY A 45 3.86 -17.87 -11.90
N LEU A 46 3.71 -16.94 -10.97
CA LEU A 46 4.00 -15.52 -11.09
C LEU A 46 5.00 -15.08 -10.03
N SER A 47 5.53 -13.86 -10.14
CA SER A 47 6.29 -13.22 -9.07
C SER A 47 5.36 -12.42 -8.13
N PRO A 48 5.78 -12.12 -6.89
CA PRO A 48 4.99 -11.33 -5.95
C PRO A 48 4.52 -9.99 -6.52
N ILE A 49 5.41 -9.26 -7.19
CA ILE A 49 5.08 -7.95 -7.80
C ILE A 49 4.12 -8.08 -8.99
N GLN A 50 4.13 -9.21 -9.69
CA GLN A 50 3.14 -9.51 -10.73
C GLN A 50 1.75 -9.72 -10.12
N ILE A 51 1.65 -10.49 -9.04
CA ILE A 51 0.39 -10.67 -8.29
C ILE A 51 -0.11 -9.32 -7.77
N GLN A 52 0.73 -8.53 -7.11
CA GLN A 52 0.36 -7.19 -6.64
C GLN A 52 -0.09 -6.28 -7.77
N SER A 53 0.57 -6.31 -8.93
CA SER A 53 0.15 -5.54 -10.10
C SER A 53 -1.24 -5.97 -10.59
N LEU A 54 -1.54 -7.27 -10.63
CA LEU A 54 -2.86 -7.76 -11.04
C LEU A 54 -3.95 -7.34 -10.03
N ILE A 55 -3.68 -7.48 -8.74
CA ILE A 55 -4.60 -7.05 -7.67
C ILE A 55 -4.84 -5.53 -7.78
N PHE A 56 -3.79 -4.73 -7.92
CA PHE A 56 -3.89 -3.28 -8.04
C PHE A 56 -4.77 -2.88 -9.24
N LEU A 57 -4.51 -3.44 -10.41
CA LEU A 57 -5.30 -3.18 -11.63
C LEU A 57 -6.75 -3.66 -11.53
N HIS A 58 -7.06 -4.57 -10.60
CA HIS A 58 -8.41 -5.06 -10.36
C HIS A 58 -9.20 -4.16 -9.42
N THR A 59 -8.53 -3.53 -8.44
CA THR A 59 -9.18 -2.79 -7.34
C THR A 59 -9.11 -1.27 -7.47
N HIS A 60 -8.35 -0.73 -8.42
CA HIS A 60 -8.18 0.72 -8.61
C HIS A 60 -8.74 1.20 -9.95
N ASP A 61 -9.04 2.49 -10.00
CA ASP A 61 -9.55 3.16 -11.20
C ASP A 61 -8.55 3.10 -12.38
N GLU A 62 -9.12 3.11 -13.58
CA GLU A 62 -8.37 3.04 -14.83
C GLU A 62 -7.38 4.22 -15.00
N SER A 63 -7.67 5.38 -14.39
CA SER A 63 -6.79 6.55 -14.39
C SER A 63 -5.45 6.29 -13.68
N MET A 64 -5.39 5.30 -12.80
CA MET A 64 -4.21 4.89 -12.04
C MET A 64 -3.51 3.68 -12.66
N ALA A 65 -4.12 3.05 -13.65
CA ALA A 65 -3.63 1.84 -14.28
C ALA A 65 -2.51 2.13 -15.31
N THR A 66 -1.43 2.79 -14.88
CA THR A 66 -0.30 3.14 -15.75
C THR A 66 1.03 2.70 -15.14
N VAL A 67 2.04 2.44 -15.98
CA VAL A 67 3.41 2.08 -15.53
C VAL A 67 3.99 3.12 -14.59
N THR A 68 3.78 4.41 -14.89
CA THR A 68 4.29 5.50 -14.06
C THR A 68 3.64 5.49 -12.68
N TYR A 69 2.34 5.25 -12.61
CA TYR A 69 1.63 5.19 -11.34
C TYR A 69 2.08 3.97 -10.52
N LEU A 70 2.04 2.76 -11.11
CA LEU A 70 2.48 1.53 -10.44
C LEU A 70 3.92 1.61 -9.94
N SER A 71 4.82 2.31 -10.65
CA SER A 71 6.21 2.47 -10.18
C SER A 71 6.32 3.27 -8.88
N ARG A 72 5.48 4.30 -8.72
CA ARG A 72 5.43 5.11 -7.50
C ARG A 72 4.73 4.36 -6.37
N GLU A 73 3.60 3.72 -6.69
CA GLU A 73 2.85 2.88 -5.75
C GLU A 73 3.73 1.81 -5.11
N PHE A 74 4.49 1.06 -5.93
CA PHE A 74 5.34 -0.03 -5.43
C PHE A 74 6.75 0.41 -5.04
N ASN A 75 7.06 1.72 -5.07
CA ASN A 75 8.37 2.28 -4.74
C ASN A 75 9.53 1.60 -5.49
N VAL A 76 9.35 1.36 -6.79
CA VAL A 76 10.37 0.75 -7.68
C VAL A 76 10.55 1.60 -8.94
N THR A 77 11.57 1.29 -9.73
CA THR A 77 11.82 2.04 -10.97
C THR A 77 10.75 1.78 -12.03
N LYS A 78 10.56 2.74 -12.95
CA LYS A 78 9.71 2.54 -14.14
C LYS A 78 10.18 1.38 -15.02
N ALA A 79 11.50 1.13 -15.06
CA ALA A 79 12.07 0.01 -15.80
C ALA A 79 11.59 -1.33 -15.20
N THR A 80 11.69 -1.48 -13.87
CA THR A 80 11.20 -2.65 -13.14
C THR A 80 9.72 -2.93 -13.43
N ILE A 81 8.84 -1.92 -13.34
CA ILE A 81 7.41 -2.11 -13.65
C ILE A 81 7.19 -2.40 -15.13
N SER A 82 7.94 -1.77 -16.03
CA SER A 82 7.82 -2.06 -17.46
C SER A 82 8.12 -3.53 -17.76
N ASP A 83 9.13 -4.11 -17.13
CA ASP A 83 9.48 -5.53 -17.27
C ASP A 83 8.39 -6.44 -16.67
N VAL A 84 7.86 -6.09 -15.49
CA VAL A 84 6.73 -6.80 -14.87
C VAL A 84 5.52 -6.82 -15.81
N ILE A 85 5.14 -5.67 -16.35
CA ILE A 85 4.00 -5.55 -17.27
C ILE A 85 4.27 -6.29 -18.59
N LYS A 86 5.49 -6.24 -19.12
CA LYS A 86 5.87 -6.99 -20.32
C LYS A 86 5.61 -8.49 -20.13
N VAL A 87 6.06 -9.07 -19.02
CA VAL A 87 5.84 -10.49 -18.72
C VAL A 87 4.34 -10.80 -18.53
N LEU A 88 3.58 -9.91 -17.89
CA LEU A 88 2.13 -10.09 -17.75
C LEU A 88 1.38 -10.03 -19.09
N VAL A 89 1.86 -9.23 -20.04
CA VAL A 89 1.34 -9.18 -21.42
C VAL A 89 1.69 -10.45 -22.18
N GLU A 90 2.93 -10.93 -22.09
CA GLU A 90 3.37 -12.20 -22.70
C GLU A 90 2.56 -13.40 -22.17
N LYS A 91 2.24 -13.39 -20.87
CA LYS A 91 1.36 -14.37 -20.22
C LYS A 91 -0.13 -14.15 -20.51
N LYS A 92 -0.51 -13.13 -21.31
CA LYS A 92 -1.89 -12.77 -21.68
C LYS A 92 -2.80 -12.44 -20.49
N LEU A 93 -2.22 -11.92 -19.41
CA LEU A 93 -2.94 -11.51 -18.19
C LEU A 93 -3.28 -10.01 -18.21
N VAL A 94 -2.46 -9.21 -18.89
CA VAL A 94 -2.64 -7.76 -19.08
C VAL A 94 -2.60 -7.43 -20.56
N VAL A 95 -3.33 -6.40 -20.98
CA VAL A 95 -3.20 -5.75 -22.28
C VAL A 95 -2.92 -4.27 -22.10
N LYS A 96 -2.17 -3.69 -23.04
CA LYS A 96 -1.96 -2.24 -23.11
C LYS A 96 -2.98 -1.65 -24.08
N LYS A 97 -3.60 -0.54 -23.69
CA LYS A 97 -4.47 0.25 -24.56
C LYS A 97 -3.99 1.70 -24.56
N ASP A 98 -4.22 2.38 -25.67
CA ASP A 98 -3.99 3.81 -25.74
C ASP A 98 -4.95 4.52 -24.77
N ASN A 99 -4.46 5.51 -24.03
CA ASN A 99 -5.28 6.30 -23.16
C ASN A 99 -6.10 7.30 -24.01
N PRO A 100 -7.45 7.25 -23.97
CA PRO A 100 -8.27 8.20 -24.71
C PRO A 100 -8.06 9.67 -24.30
N ALA A 101 -7.60 9.91 -23.07
CA ALA A 101 -7.38 11.25 -22.53
C ALA A 101 -5.96 11.80 -22.77
N ASP A 102 -4.98 10.93 -23.06
CA ASP A 102 -3.60 11.32 -23.37
C ASP A 102 -2.99 10.28 -24.31
N SER A 103 -2.94 10.57 -25.61
CA SER A 103 -2.40 9.66 -26.63
C SER A 103 -0.94 9.25 -26.42
N ARG A 104 -0.22 9.90 -25.50
CA ARG A 104 1.16 9.54 -25.12
C ARG A 104 1.22 8.58 -23.93
N ALA A 105 0.10 8.34 -23.25
CA ALA A 105 0.00 7.44 -22.12
C ALA A 105 -0.67 6.12 -22.52
N GLN A 106 -0.14 5.00 -22.01
CA GLN A 106 -0.76 3.69 -22.14
C GLN A 106 -1.42 3.31 -20.82
N VAL A 107 -2.66 2.84 -20.92
CA VAL A 107 -3.42 2.27 -19.82
C VAL A 107 -3.30 0.75 -19.86
N LEU A 108 -3.18 0.16 -18.68
CA LEU A 108 -3.10 -1.27 -18.47
C LEU A 108 -4.50 -1.81 -18.14
N LYS A 109 -4.93 -2.85 -18.84
CA LYS A 109 -6.19 -3.56 -18.51
C LYS A 109 -5.93 -5.02 -18.27
N LEU A 110 -6.61 -5.57 -17.26
CA LEU A 110 -6.67 -7.01 -17.07
C LEU A 110 -7.44 -7.68 -18.21
N THR A 111 -6.94 -8.83 -18.64
CA THR A 111 -7.75 -9.77 -19.43
C THR A 111 -8.71 -10.52 -18.50
N ALA A 112 -9.65 -11.29 -19.05
CA ALA A 112 -10.48 -12.17 -18.23
C ALA A 112 -9.65 -13.17 -17.40
N ALA A 113 -8.51 -13.64 -17.93
CA ALA A 113 -7.59 -14.49 -17.18
C ALA A 113 -6.88 -13.74 -16.05
N GLY A 114 -6.38 -12.52 -16.33
CA GLY A 114 -5.75 -11.67 -15.31
C GLY A 114 -6.72 -11.32 -14.17
N LYS A 115 -7.98 -11.02 -14.48
CA LYS A 115 -9.02 -10.72 -13.50
C LYS A 115 -9.29 -11.90 -12.56
N ARG A 116 -9.42 -13.12 -13.10
CA ARG A 116 -9.62 -14.33 -12.27
C ARG A 116 -8.47 -14.57 -11.29
N ILE A 117 -7.23 -14.35 -11.73
CA ILE A 117 -6.06 -14.48 -10.85
C ILE A 117 -6.08 -13.39 -9.79
N ALA A 118 -6.37 -12.13 -10.15
CA ALA A 118 -6.46 -11.03 -9.21
C ALA A 118 -7.54 -11.27 -8.12
N GLU A 119 -8.70 -11.78 -8.51
CA GLU A 119 -9.79 -12.15 -7.60
C GLU A 119 -9.37 -13.28 -6.65
N SER A 120 -8.75 -14.33 -7.17
CA SER A 120 -8.25 -15.46 -6.37
C SER A 120 -7.18 -15.02 -5.36
N ALA A 121 -6.20 -14.23 -5.83
CA ALA A 121 -5.06 -13.82 -5.03
C ALA A 121 -5.35 -12.60 -4.13
N GLY A 122 -6.44 -11.85 -4.37
CA GLY A 122 -6.78 -10.64 -3.62
C GLY A 122 -6.98 -10.88 -2.12
N GLY A 123 -7.31 -12.11 -1.74
CA GLY A 123 -7.49 -12.54 -0.36
C GLY A 123 -6.20 -12.95 0.37
N PHE A 124 -5.01 -12.73 -0.19
CA PHE A 124 -3.76 -13.26 0.38
C PHE A 124 -3.53 -12.86 1.85
N ALA A 125 -4.02 -11.70 2.28
CA ALA A 125 -3.90 -11.21 3.66
C ALA A 125 -5.15 -11.47 4.54
N ASN A 126 -6.11 -12.27 4.08
CA ASN A 126 -7.36 -12.52 4.81
C ASN A 126 -7.15 -13.12 6.21
N THR A 127 -6.08 -13.89 6.40
CA THR A 127 -5.70 -14.42 7.71
C THR A 127 -5.41 -13.29 8.71
N LEU A 128 -4.68 -12.25 8.30
CA LEU A 128 -4.42 -11.10 9.16
C LEU A 128 -5.69 -10.28 9.39
N LEU A 129 -6.50 -10.07 8.34
CA LEU A 129 -7.79 -9.39 8.45
C LEU A 129 -8.70 -10.06 9.49
N LYS A 130 -8.75 -11.40 9.52
CA LYS A 130 -9.50 -12.17 10.52
C LYS A 130 -9.05 -11.81 11.94
N TYR A 131 -7.76 -11.80 12.23
CA TYR A 131 -7.28 -11.47 13.57
C TYR A 131 -7.51 -10.01 13.96
N VAL A 132 -7.29 -9.08 13.03
CA VAL A 132 -7.57 -7.64 13.27
C VAL A 132 -9.07 -7.40 13.51
N SER A 133 -9.95 -8.13 12.83
CA SER A 133 -11.41 -8.00 12.99
C SER A 133 -11.91 -8.35 14.41
N GLN A 134 -11.17 -9.19 15.13
CA GLN A 134 -11.49 -9.65 16.48
C GLN A 134 -11.05 -8.66 17.57
N LEU A 135 -10.25 -7.65 17.24
CA LEU A 135 -9.83 -6.64 18.21
C LEU A 135 -11.02 -5.77 18.64
N PRO A 136 -11.07 -5.31 19.91
CA PRO A 136 -12.00 -4.28 20.34
C PRO A 136 -11.88 -3.01 19.50
N ASP A 137 -13.00 -2.33 19.24
CA ASP A 137 -13.02 -1.14 18.36
C ASP A 137 -12.12 0.00 18.89
N THR A 138 -11.98 0.11 20.22
CA THR A 138 -11.05 1.07 20.84
C THR A 138 -9.59 0.78 20.48
N GLN A 139 -9.19 -0.49 20.41
CA GLN A 139 -7.85 -0.90 19.99
C GLN A 139 -7.65 -0.70 18.50
N LYS A 140 -8.67 -1.02 17.67
CA LYS A 140 -8.63 -0.78 16.22
C LYS A 140 -8.44 0.71 15.90
N ALA A 141 -9.23 1.58 16.55
CA ALA A 141 -9.14 3.02 16.38
C ALA A 141 -7.76 3.56 16.76
N GLY A 142 -7.22 3.14 17.91
CA GLY A 142 -5.88 3.51 18.36
C GLY A 142 -4.79 3.04 17.40
N LEU A 143 -4.80 1.76 17.03
CA LEU A 143 -3.85 1.17 16.09
C LEU A 143 -3.87 1.89 14.74
N LYS A 144 -5.08 2.17 14.21
CA LYS A 144 -5.25 2.87 12.95
C LYS A 144 -4.61 4.26 12.97
N ILE A 145 -4.84 5.04 14.02
CA ILE A 145 -4.24 6.38 14.16
C ILE A 145 -2.71 6.28 14.20
N VAL A 146 -2.15 5.34 14.98
CA VAL A 146 -0.70 5.14 15.08
C VAL A 146 -0.11 4.79 13.71
N LEU A 147 -0.69 3.82 13.00
CA LEU A 147 -0.21 3.40 11.69
C LEU A 147 -0.27 4.53 10.65
N LEU A 148 -1.37 5.29 10.59
CA LEU A 148 -1.48 6.42 9.68
C LEU A 148 -0.43 7.50 9.98
N ASN A 149 -0.16 7.81 11.25
CA ASN A 149 0.88 8.76 11.60
C ASN A 149 2.27 8.26 11.20
N LEU A 150 2.60 6.99 11.47
CA LEU A 150 3.88 6.40 11.07
C LEU A 150 4.07 6.47 9.55
N ILE A 151 3.07 6.07 8.77
CA ILE A 151 3.09 6.15 7.30
C ILE A 151 3.29 7.59 6.84
N PHE A 152 2.60 8.56 7.46
CA PHE A 152 2.76 9.97 7.12
C PHE A 152 4.17 10.49 7.39
N GLN A 153 4.79 10.10 8.51
CA GLN A 153 6.19 10.48 8.79
C GLN A 153 7.15 9.85 7.77
N LEU A 154 7.00 8.56 7.47
CA LEU A 154 7.82 7.88 6.46
C LEU A 154 7.67 8.49 5.06
N HIS A 155 6.47 8.96 4.72
CA HIS A 155 6.22 9.69 3.48
C HIS A 155 6.94 11.05 3.47
N ASN A 156 6.89 11.81 4.57
CA ASN A 156 7.57 13.10 4.67
C ASN A 156 9.11 12.95 4.56
N GLU A 157 9.65 11.85 5.08
CA GLU A 157 11.06 11.46 4.92
C GLU A 157 11.39 10.86 3.53
N GLN A 158 10.42 10.83 2.60
CA GLN A 158 10.56 10.31 1.24
C GLN A 158 10.98 8.83 1.15
N ILE A 159 10.82 8.07 2.23
CA ILE A 159 11.06 6.62 2.26
C ILE A 159 9.99 5.90 1.42
N ILE A 160 8.77 6.45 1.39
CA ILE A 160 7.66 6.01 0.54
C ILE A 160 7.17 7.19 -0.29
N THR A 161 6.93 6.97 -1.58
CA THR A 161 6.84 8.06 -2.57
C THR A 161 5.42 8.48 -2.95
N MET A 162 4.42 7.62 -2.72
CA MET A 162 3.02 7.90 -3.03
C MET A 162 2.14 7.46 -1.86
N GLN A 163 1.40 8.41 -1.29
CA GLN A 163 0.38 8.12 -0.29
C GLN A 163 -0.83 9.02 -0.49
N ARG A 164 -1.94 8.45 -0.96
CA ARG A 164 -3.22 9.15 -1.18
C ARG A 164 -4.08 9.20 0.09
N MET A 165 -3.44 9.31 1.24
CA MET A 165 -4.09 9.29 2.54
C MET A 165 -4.66 10.65 2.93
N CYS A 166 -5.54 10.69 3.94
CA CYS A 166 -6.08 11.94 4.45
C CYS A 166 -4.98 12.96 4.81
N PHE A 167 -3.90 12.55 5.49
CA PHE A 167 -2.89 13.49 6.00
C PHE A 167 -2.08 14.23 4.91
N THR A 168 -1.99 13.65 3.72
CA THR A 168 -1.32 14.23 2.54
C THR A 168 -2.29 14.97 1.59
N CYS A 169 -3.59 14.95 1.88
CA CYS A 169 -4.63 15.54 1.03
C CYS A 169 -4.83 17.04 1.29
N THR A 170 -4.98 17.85 0.23
CA THR A 170 -5.26 19.30 0.32
C THR A 170 -6.57 19.61 1.06
N HIS A 171 -7.55 18.70 0.99
CA HIS A 171 -8.85 18.87 1.63
C HIS A 171 -8.86 18.51 3.12
N TYR A 172 -7.81 17.89 3.64
CA TYR A 172 -7.76 17.46 5.03
C TYR A 172 -7.37 18.61 5.96
N SER A 173 -8.12 18.73 7.05
CA SER A 173 -7.76 19.58 8.20
C SER A 173 -7.93 18.78 9.48
N GLY A 174 -7.00 18.94 10.42
CA GLY A 174 -7.11 18.27 11.71
C GLY A 174 -6.09 18.76 12.72
N SER A 175 -6.43 18.61 13.99
CA SER A 175 -5.56 18.92 15.13
C SER A 175 -5.90 17.97 16.29
N GLY A 176 -4.88 17.31 16.84
CA GLY A 176 -5.06 16.24 17.82
C GLY A 176 -5.98 15.13 17.27
N ASN A 177 -7.03 14.80 18.03
CA ASN A 177 -8.00 13.75 17.68
C ASN A 177 -9.19 14.25 16.84
N LYS A 178 -9.16 15.51 16.38
CA LYS A 178 -10.20 16.08 15.51
C LYS A 178 -9.69 16.13 14.08
N HIS A 179 -10.37 15.43 13.19
CA HIS A 179 -10.04 15.38 11.77
C HIS A 179 -11.29 15.70 10.94
N PHE A 180 -11.11 16.34 9.79
CA PHE A 180 -12.21 16.80 8.95
C PHE A 180 -11.80 16.81 7.47
N CYS A 181 -12.71 16.38 6.60
CA CYS A 181 -12.57 16.51 5.15
C CYS A 181 -13.36 17.73 4.67
N ASN A 182 -12.66 18.76 4.17
CA ASN A 182 -13.29 20.00 3.70
C ASN A 182 -14.07 19.83 2.40
N LEU A 183 -13.71 18.85 1.57
CA LEU A 183 -14.41 18.54 0.32
C LEU A 183 -15.76 17.87 0.60
N LEU A 184 -15.76 16.78 1.37
CA LEU A 184 -16.97 16.03 1.71
C LEU A 184 -17.79 16.68 2.83
N ARG A 185 -17.20 17.64 3.55
CA ARG A 185 -17.78 18.33 4.72
C ARG A 185 -18.20 17.37 5.84
N ILE A 186 -17.38 16.37 6.12
CA ILE A 186 -17.62 15.38 7.17
C ILE A 186 -16.50 15.36 8.21
N PRO A 187 -16.84 15.11 9.50
CA PRO A 187 -15.84 14.75 10.49
C PRO A 187 -15.23 13.40 10.12
N LEU A 188 -13.89 13.33 10.16
CA LEU A 188 -13.15 12.11 9.96
C LEU A 188 -12.83 11.47 11.32
N VAL A 189 -13.81 10.86 11.99
CA VAL A 189 -13.52 10.04 13.18
C VAL A 189 -12.52 8.92 12.83
N ALA A 190 -11.86 8.33 13.83
CA ALA A 190 -10.79 7.33 13.61
C ALA A 190 -11.11 6.32 12.51
N ASP A 191 -12.33 5.77 12.49
CA ASP A 191 -12.77 4.74 11.55
C ASP A 191 -13.00 5.25 10.11
N THR A 192 -13.12 6.55 9.91
CA THR A 192 -13.39 7.17 8.61
C THR A 192 -12.16 7.79 7.94
N LEU A 193 -11.03 7.89 8.65
CA LEU A 193 -9.74 8.23 8.04
C LEU A 193 -9.39 7.21 6.94
N ARG A 194 -8.89 7.69 5.80
CA ARG A 194 -8.59 6.88 4.61
C ARG A 194 -7.08 6.84 4.37
N LEU A 195 -6.54 5.64 4.15
CA LEU A 195 -5.15 5.43 3.73
C LEU A 195 -4.98 5.60 2.21
N ASP A 196 -6.01 5.23 1.44
CA ASP A 196 -6.15 5.58 0.04
C ASP A 196 -7.53 6.22 -0.18
N CYS A 197 -7.54 7.50 -0.59
CA CYS A 197 -8.73 8.34 -0.69
C CYS A 197 -9.03 8.62 -2.19
N PRO A 198 -10.20 8.23 -2.72
CA PRO A 198 -10.60 8.51 -4.11
C PRO A 198 -10.56 9.99 -4.48
N GLU A 199 -10.89 10.85 -3.52
CA GLU A 199 -10.93 12.30 -3.65
C GLU A 199 -9.62 12.97 -3.22
N HIS A 200 -8.52 12.20 -3.14
CA HIS A 200 -7.22 12.74 -2.75
C HIS A 200 -6.71 13.72 -3.80
N GLU A 201 -6.32 14.90 -3.33
CA GLU A 201 -5.50 15.84 -4.09
C GLU A 201 -4.23 16.14 -3.31
N GLN A 202 -3.07 15.94 -3.94
CA GLN A 202 -1.78 16.16 -3.31
C GLN A 202 -1.65 17.61 -2.84
N LYS A 203 -1.28 17.81 -1.56
CA LYS A 203 -0.84 19.13 -1.09
C LYS A 203 0.33 19.60 -1.95
N LYS A 204 0.21 20.79 -2.55
CA LYS A 204 1.35 21.42 -3.23
C LYS A 204 2.47 21.58 -2.20
N ALA A 205 3.68 21.12 -2.54
CA ALA A 205 4.85 21.45 -1.74
C ALA A 205 4.96 22.98 -1.69
N GLY A 206 5.03 23.53 -0.47
CA GLY A 206 5.34 24.94 -0.25
C GLY A 206 6.81 25.22 -0.48
#